data_AF-A0A7X8AND7-F1
#
_entry.id   AF-A0A7X8AND7-F1
#
_cell.length_a   1.000
_cell.length_b   1.000
_cell.length_c   1.000
_cell.angle_alpha   90.00
_cell.angle_beta   90.00
_cell.angle_gamma   90.00
#
_symmetry.space_group_name_H-M   'P 1'
#
loop_
_entity.id
_entity.type
_entity.pdbx_description
1 polymer ?
#
loop_
_entity_poly.entity_id
_entity_poly.type
_entity_poly.pdbx_seq_one_letter_code
_entity_poly.pdbx_strand_id
1 'polypeptide(L)'
;MNAFATSEEPGGVRRPAPRALDDADGRTPWRRAYDGVTRVLKGMAGLDAYERYVRHRLAHHPGEPLQGEAEFWRCRWDQESRTPKARCC
;
A
#
# COMPACT_ATOMS: atom_id res chain seq x y z
N MET A 1 -9.12 34.94 -48.89
CA MET A 1 -10.39 34.30 -48.47
C MET A 1 -10.14 32.81 -48.25
N ASN A 2 -10.20 32.39 -46.98
CA ASN A 2 -10.55 31.08 -46.38
C ASN A 2 -9.90 29.79 -46.96
N ALA A 3 -9.37 28.83 -46.20
CA ALA A 3 -9.57 28.49 -44.80
C ALA A 3 -8.33 27.72 -44.29
N PHE A 4 -7.66 28.25 -43.27
CA PHE A 4 -6.85 27.42 -42.38
C PHE A 4 -7.83 26.59 -41.57
N ALA A 5 -7.89 25.28 -41.83
CA ALA A 5 -8.62 24.34 -40.99
C ALA A 5 -7.91 24.29 -39.62
N THR A 6 -8.43 25.09 -38.69
CA THR A 6 -8.14 24.98 -37.26
C THR A 6 -8.74 23.66 -36.77
N SER A 7 -7.88 22.67 -36.57
CA SER A 7 -8.18 21.52 -35.71
C SER A 7 -7.23 21.60 -34.51
N GLU A 8 -7.51 22.57 -33.65
CA GLU A 8 -7.11 22.54 -32.25
C GLU A 8 -8.06 21.58 -31.53
N GLU A 9 -7.59 20.35 -31.31
CA GLU A 9 -8.18 19.44 -30.31
C GLU A 9 -7.49 19.73 -28.97
N PRO A 10 -8.16 20.36 -27.99
CA PRO A 10 -7.56 20.65 -26.70
C PRO A 10 -7.65 19.42 -25.79
N GLY A 11 -6.55 19.08 -25.12
CA GLY A 11 -6.61 18.23 -23.93
C GLY A 11 -6.57 16.72 -24.15
N GLY A 12 -5.89 16.26 -25.21
CA GLY A 12 -5.50 14.86 -25.35
C GLY A 12 -4.48 14.45 -24.28
N VAL A 13 -4.93 14.17 -23.04
CA VAL A 13 -4.14 13.38 -22.09
C VAL A 13 -3.83 12.09 -22.81
N ARG A 14 -2.56 11.91 -23.17
CA ARG A 14 -2.01 10.65 -23.67
C ARG A 14 -2.14 9.65 -22.53
N ARG A 15 -3.32 9.04 -22.38
CA ARG A 15 -3.52 7.94 -21.43
C ARG A 15 -2.52 6.87 -21.87
N PRO A 16 -1.57 6.45 -21.01
CA PRO A 16 -0.89 5.20 -21.31
C PRO A 16 -2.00 4.17 -21.46
N ALA A 17 -2.03 3.45 -22.59
CA ALA A 17 -2.92 2.32 -22.75
C ALA A 17 -2.85 1.50 -21.45
N PRO A 18 -3.99 1.03 -20.88
CA PRO A 18 -3.91 0.11 -19.77
C PRO A 18 -2.95 -0.97 -20.26
N ARG A 19 -1.80 -1.13 -19.58
CA ARG A 19 -0.84 -2.16 -19.94
C ARG A 19 -1.68 -3.41 -20.11
N ALA A 20 -1.76 -3.91 -21.34
CA ALA A 20 -2.10 -5.30 -21.54
C ALA A 20 -1.21 -6.01 -20.53
N LEU A 21 -1.83 -6.69 -19.57
CA LEU A 21 -1.08 -7.62 -18.75
C LEU A 21 -0.76 -8.74 -19.74
N ASP A 22 0.31 -8.53 -20.50
CA ASP A 22 0.81 -9.49 -21.47
C ASP A 22 1.11 -10.77 -20.67
N ASP A 23 0.27 -11.78 -20.90
CA ASP A 23 0.31 -13.10 -20.29
C ASP A 23 1.51 -13.91 -20.85
N ALA A 24 2.75 -13.46 -20.57
CA ALA A 24 3.97 -14.14 -21.02
C ALA A 24 5.21 -13.86 -20.16
N ASP A 25 5.08 -13.51 -18.88
CA ASP A 25 6.23 -13.30 -18.01
C ASP A 25 6.52 -14.58 -17.20
N GLY A 26 7.52 -15.34 -17.63
CA GLY A 26 8.00 -16.60 -17.04
C GLY A 26 8.56 -16.48 -15.63
N ARG A 27 7.77 -15.95 -14.69
CA ARG A 27 8.03 -16.01 -13.26
C ARG A 27 8.07 -17.47 -12.85
N THR A 28 9.23 -17.90 -12.34
CA THR A 28 9.34 -19.20 -11.69
C THR A 28 8.20 -19.36 -10.69
N PRO A 29 7.49 -20.52 -10.66
CA PRO A 29 6.41 -20.75 -9.69
C PRO A 29 6.87 -20.52 -8.24
N TRP A 30 8.17 -20.74 -8.01
CA TRP A 30 8.88 -20.48 -6.75
C TRP A 30 8.83 -19.03 -6.27
N ARG A 31 8.86 -18.01 -7.15
CA ARG A 31 8.75 -16.61 -6.70
C ARG A 31 7.40 -16.32 -6.05
N ARG A 32 6.31 -16.82 -6.65
CA ARG A 32 4.96 -16.66 -6.09
C ARG A 32 4.83 -17.38 -4.75
N ALA A 33 5.40 -18.58 -4.65
CA ALA A 33 5.45 -19.32 -3.39
C ALA A 33 6.25 -18.56 -2.32
N TYR A 34 7.42 -18.02 -2.67
CA TYR A 34 8.28 -17.24 -1.77
C TYR A 34 7.60 -15.95 -1.29
N ASP A 35 6.96 -15.20 -2.20
CA ASP A 35 6.21 -13.98 -1.86
C ASP A 35 5.05 -14.30 -0.91
N GLY A 36 4.36 -15.44 -1.12
CA GLY A 36 3.32 -15.93 -0.23
C GLY A 36 3.86 -16.25 1.17
N VAL A 37 4.93 -17.03 1.26
CA VAL A 37 5.56 -17.42 2.53
C VAL A 37 6.08 -16.19 3.29
N THR A 38 6.77 -15.28 2.61
CA THR A 38 7.26 -14.04 3.24
C THR A 38 6.12 -13.16 3.75
N ARG A 39 4.99 -13.09 3.05
CA ARG A 39 3.79 -12.39 3.55
C ARG A 39 3.25 -13.03 4.82
N VAL A 40 3.16 -14.36 4.87
CA VAL A 40 2.70 -15.09 6.06
C VAL A 40 3.65 -14.85 7.24
N LEU A 41 4.96 -14.97 7.02
CA LEU A 41 5.98 -14.72 8.04
C LEU A 41 5.95 -13.27 8.54
N LYS A 42 5.78 -12.29 7.64
CA LYS A 42 5.61 -10.88 8.02
C LYS A 42 4.37 -10.67 8.88
N GLY A 43 3.26 -11.34 8.55
CA GLY A 43 2.04 -11.34 9.36
C GLY A 43 2.25 -11.90 10.77
N MET A 44 2.96 -13.02 10.89
CA MET A 44 3.27 -13.64 12.17
C MET A 44 4.24 -12.82 13.02
N ALA A 45 5.28 -12.27 12.40
CA ALA A 45 6.26 -11.42 13.07
C ALA A 45 5.73 -10.00 13.38
N GLY A 46 4.52 -9.65 12.91
CA GLY A 46 3.95 -8.32 13.06
C GLY A 46 4.67 -7.24 12.25
N LEU A 47 5.44 -7.62 11.22
CA LEU A 47 6.12 -6.70 10.31
C LEU A 47 5.13 -6.01 9.36
N ASP A 48 3.95 -6.58 9.15
CA ASP A 48 2.84 -5.99 8.37
C ASP A 48 1.97 -5.03 9.19
N ALA A 49 2.34 -4.77 10.44
CA ALA A 49 1.42 -4.14 11.37
C ALA A 49 1.14 -2.66 11.08
N TYR A 50 2.05 -1.95 10.41
CA TYR A 50 1.80 -0.60 9.89
C TYR A 50 0.83 -0.64 8.70
N GLU A 51 1.00 -1.58 7.76
CA GLU A 51 0.08 -1.76 6.63
C GLU A 51 -1.34 -2.08 7.14
N ARG A 52 -1.45 -2.92 8.17
CA ARG A 52 -2.73 -3.22 8.83
C ARG A 52 -3.34 -1.98 9.49
N TYR A 53 -2.52 -1.13 10.14
CA TYR A 53 -2.97 0.15 10.70
C TYR A 53 -3.52 1.07 9.61
N VAL A 54 -2.79 1.26 8.51
CA VAL A 54 -3.23 2.10 7.39
C VAL A 54 -4.53 1.57 6.80
N ARG A 55 -4.63 0.27 6.53
CA ARG A 55 -5.86 -0.35 6.00
C ARG A 55 -7.05 -0.14 6.93
N HIS A 56 -6.85 -0.32 8.23
CA HIS A 56 -7.88 -0.08 9.24
C HIS A 56 -8.29 1.39 9.27
N ARG A 57 -7.34 2.32 9.24
CA ARG A 57 -7.61 3.76 9.26
C ARG A 57 -8.34 4.23 8.00
N LEU A 58 -7.93 3.75 6.83
CA LEU A 58 -8.64 4.06 5.58
C LEU A 58 -10.07 3.50 5.56
N ALA A 59 -10.29 2.34 6.18
CA ALA A 59 -11.61 1.72 6.24
C ALA A 59 -12.56 2.38 7.27
N HIS A 60 -12.04 2.77 8.43
CA HIS A 60 -12.86 3.26 9.56
C HIS A 60 -12.82 4.78 9.75
N HIS A 61 -11.78 5.44 9.27
CA HIS A 61 -11.55 6.88 9.43
C HIS A 61 -11.14 7.53 8.09
N PRO A 62 -12.03 7.51 7.07
CA PRO A 62 -11.75 8.18 5.82
C PRO A 62 -11.60 9.69 6.06
N GLY A 63 -10.43 10.25 5.75
CA GLY A 63 -10.15 11.68 5.82
C GLY A 63 -9.33 12.14 7.04
N GLU A 64 -9.04 11.26 8.00
CA GLU A 64 -8.11 11.58 9.08
C GLU A 64 -6.66 11.37 8.62
N PRO A 65 -5.71 12.26 8.97
CA PRO A 65 -4.31 12.05 8.63
C PRO A 65 -3.78 10.72 9.19
N LEU A 66 -3.06 9.99 8.36
CA LEU A 66 -2.35 8.77 8.77
C LEU A 66 -1.12 9.18 9.56
N GLN A 67 -0.88 8.51 10.68
CA GLN A 67 0.40 8.62 11.38
C GLN A 67 1.53 8.13 10.48
N GLY A 68 2.67 8.81 10.53
CA GLY A 68 3.86 8.35 9.83
C GLY A 68 4.36 7.01 10.42
N GLU A 69 5.05 6.21 9.62
CA GLU A 69 5.52 4.89 10.03
C GLU A 69 6.43 4.93 11.28
N ALA A 70 7.37 5.86 11.33
CA ALA A 70 8.27 6.01 12.48
C ALA A 70 7.53 6.44 13.77
N GLU A 71 6.53 7.31 13.64
CA GLU A 71 5.69 7.74 14.76
C GLU A 71 4.84 6.59 15.28
N PHE A 72 4.23 5.81 14.38
CA PHE A 72 3.46 4.63 14.72
C PHE A 72 4.29 3.62 15.54
N TRP A 73 5.52 3.33 15.13
CA TRP A 73 6.40 2.43 15.88
C TRP A 73 6.80 2.98 17.25
N ARG A 74 7.10 4.28 17.34
CA ARG A 74 7.34 4.95 18.61
C ARG A 74 6.15 4.84 19.56
N CYS A 75 4.95 5.20 19.09
CA CYS A 75 3.73 5.11 19.88
C CYS A 75 3.43 3.68 20.31
N ARG A 76 3.65 2.69 19.44
CA ARG A 76 3.48 1.28 19.76
C ARG A 76 4.41 0.83 20.88
N TRP A 77 5.71 1.14 20.78
CA TRP A 77 6.66 0.77 21.84
C TRP A 77 6.40 1.50 23.15
N ASP A 78 5.97 2.76 23.08
CA ASP A 78 5.55 3.55 24.23
C ASP A 78 4.28 2.98 24.88
N GLN A 79 3.32 2.47 24.10
CA GLN A 79 2.15 1.79 24.61
C GLN A 79 2.51 0.46 25.30
N GLU A 80 3.45 -0.30 24.73
CA GLU A 80 3.94 -1.55 25.30
C GLU A 80 4.71 -1.32 26.61
N SER A 81 5.54 -0.27 26.66
CA SER A 81 6.28 0.08 27.88
C SER A 81 5.37 0.62 28.99
N ARG A 82 4.33 1.40 28.64
CA ARG A 82 3.35 1.93 29.58
C ARG A 82 2.32 0.92 30.05
N THR A 83 2.04 -0.10 29.24
CA THR A 83 1.05 -1.14 29.55
C THR A 83 1.77 -2.49 29.66
N PRO A 84 2.52 -2.76 30.74
CA PRO A 84 3.11 -4.07 30.94
C PRO A 84 1.98 -5.10 31.06
N LYS A 85 1.68 -5.80 29.97
CA LYS A 85 0.65 -6.84 29.90
C LYS A 85 1.17 -8.10 30.60
N ALA A 86 1.11 -8.03 31.93
CA ALA A 86 1.19 -9.09 32.94
C ALA A 86 2.05 -8.60 34.12
N ARG A 87 1.39 -8.04 35.13
CA ARG A 87 1.66 -8.50 36.49
C ARG A 87 0.38 -9.19 36.94
N CYS A 88 0.20 -10.45 36.57
CA CYS A 88 -0.67 -11.29 37.37
C CYS A 88 0.06 -11.49 38.70
N CYS A 89 -0.44 -10.78 39.71
CA CYS A 89 -0.42 -11.29 41.06
C CYS A 89 -1.46 -12.42 41.12
#